data_AF-A0A5D2L1V3-F1
#
_entry.id   AF-A0A5D2L1V3-F1
#
_cell.length_a   1.000
_cell.length_b   1.000
_cell.length_c   1.000
_cell.angle_alpha   90.00
_cell.angle_beta   90.00
_cell.angle_gamma   90.00
#
_symmetry.space_group_name_H-M   'P 1'
#
loop_
_entity.id
_entity.type
_entity.pdbx_description
1 polymer ?
#
loop_
_entity_poly.entity_id
_entity_poly.type
_entity_poly.pdbx_seq_one_letter_code
_entity_poly.pdbx_strand_id
1 'polypeptide(L)'
;MLVLMGKRFSRSALRDRRFPPIQAKELPNLECTVSILTDYETANNYLDWEVGKHGIIIEFVDDYNTRRSATYLPEVPAHEGWTRVEAIDSLIRKAGFSGPITESLRKHIKLTRYQSTLFTMHYSDYASHVKATRGAAPTIAGAKLGNH
;
A
#
# COMPACT_ATOMS: atom_id res chain seq x y z
N MET A 1 6.51 -1.80 8.60
CA MET A 1 5.69 -0.56 8.71
C MET A 1 5.37 -0.12 7.29
N LEU A 2 4.17 -0.43 6.78
CA LEU A 2 3.76 -0.05 5.41
C LEU A 2 3.39 1.44 5.39
N VAL A 3 4.14 2.28 4.66
CA VAL A 3 3.80 3.71 4.49
C VAL A 3 3.33 3.93 3.05
N LEU A 4 2.02 4.07 2.87
CA LEU A 4 1.38 4.54 1.63
C LEU A 4 1.42 6.09 1.62
N MET A 5 2.06 6.73 0.64
CA MET A 5 1.99 8.20 0.48
C MET A 5 1.18 8.63 -0.75
N GLY A 6 -0.03 9.10 -0.46
CA GLY A 6 -0.64 10.27 -1.09
C GLY A 6 -1.25 11.12 0.02
N LYS A 7 -0.81 12.39 0.18
CA LYS A 7 -1.26 13.36 1.22
C LYS A 7 -1.25 12.88 2.71
N ARG A 8 -0.76 11.68 3.04
CA ARG A 8 -0.95 11.02 4.36
C ARG A 8 0.30 10.88 5.25
N PHE A 9 1.48 11.31 4.80
CA PHE A 9 2.73 11.14 5.56
C PHE A 9 2.74 11.77 6.95
N SER A 10 2.11 12.94 7.10
CA SER A 10 1.99 13.65 8.37
C SER A 10 1.13 12.92 9.41
N ARG A 11 0.29 11.97 9.00
CA ARG A 11 -0.58 11.20 9.90
C ARG A 11 0.04 9.87 10.34
N SER A 12 0.74 9.15 9.46
CA SER A 12 1.30 7.83 9.81
C SER A 12 2.52 7.90 10.73
N ALA A 13 3.43 8.86 10.54
CA ALA A 13 4.66 8.91 11.34
C ALA A 13 4.49 9.56 12.73
N LEU A 14 3.48 10.44 12.91
CA LEU A 14 3.34 11.27 14.11
C LEU A 14 2.01 11.09 14.86
N ARG A 15 1.04 10.36 14.28
CA ARG A 15 -0.29 10.15 14.90
C ARG A 15 -0.74 8.68 14.91
N ASP A 16 0.16 7.73 14.66
CA ASP A 16 -0.15 6.32 14.86
C ASP A 16 -0.04 5.98 16.37
N ARG A 17 -1.18 5.98 17.08
CA ARG A 17 -1.26 5.66 18.52
C ARG A 17 -0.76 4.25 18.86
N ARG A 18 -0.55 3.37 17.88
CA ARG A 18 -0.05 2.01 18.10
C ARG A 18 1.44 1.98 18.39
N PHE A 19 2.17 3.06 18.07
CA PHE A 19 3.60 3.15 18.30
C PHE A 19 3.93 4.40 19.12
N PRO A 20 4.89 4.32 20.05
CA PRO A 20 5.40 5.50 20.73
C PRO A 20 6.05 6.45 19.71
N PRO A 21 6.07 7.78 19.97
CA PRO A 21 6.73 8.74 19.10
C PRO A 21 8.20 8.39 18.88
N ILE A 22 8.65 8.46 17.63
CA ILE A 22 10.03 8.17 17.24
C ILE A 22 11.00 9.11 17.98
N GLN A 23 12.03 8.56 18.63
CA GLN A 23 13.05 9.33 19.34
C GLN A 23 14.20 9.74 18.41
N ALA A 24 14.84 10.89 18.68
CA ALA A 24 15.94 11.42 17.87
C ALA A 24 17.13 10.45 17.70
N LYS A 25 17.35 9.56 18.68
CA LYS A 25 18.39 8.52 18.66
C LYS A 25 18.09 7.36 17.70
N GLU A 26 16.84 7.20 17.28
CA GLU A 26 16.40 6.13 16.38
C GLU A 26 16.53 6.56 14.91
N LEU A 27 16.65 7.87 14.64
CA LEU A 27 16.78 8.45 13.31
C LEU A 27 17.86 7.81 12.42
N PRO A 28 19.07 7.49 12.91
CA PRO A 28 20.11 6.87 12.06
C PRO A 28 19.75 5.48 11.54
N ASN A 29 18.88 4.76 12.25
CA ASN A 29 18.46 3.40 11.92
C ASN A 29 17.08 3.36 11.23
N LEU A 30 16.48 4.52 10.97
CA LEU A 30 15.18 4.58 10.31
C LEU A 30 15.33 4.42 8.80
N GLU A 31 14.48 3.54 8.29
CA GLU A 31 14.22 3.39 6.88
C GLU A 31 12.82 3.96 6.59
N CYS A 32 12.73 4.81 5.56
CA CYS A 32 11.45 5.29 5.07
C CYS A 32 11.12 4.56 3.78
N THR A 33 10.10 3.70 3.83
CA THR A 33 9.61 2.97 2.66
C THR A 33 8.29 3.55 2.22
N VAL A 34 8.27 4.20 1.07
CA VAL A 34 7.09 4.79 0.46
C VAL A 34 6.54 3.84 -0.61
N SER A 35 5.31 3.38 -0.42
CA SER A 35 4.57 2.67 -1.45
C SER A 35 3.79 3.69 -2.29
N ILE A 36 4.16 3.80 -3.57
CA ILE A 36 3.44 4.59 -4.57
C ILE A 36 2.57 3.64 -5.38
N LEU A 37 1.28 3.92 -5.44
CA LEU A 37 0.36 3.18 -6.29
C LEU A 37 0.25 3.90 -7.63
N THR A 38 0.65 3.22 -8.70
CA THR A 38 0.67 3.74 -10.08
C THR A 38 -0.14 2.83 -11.01
N ASP A 39 -0.35 3.30 -12.25
CA ASP A 39 -0.89 2.47 -13.34
C ASP A 39 -2.29 1.90 -13.05
N TYR A 40 -3.20 2.77 -12.58
CA TYR A 40 -4.60 2.39 -12.41
C TYR A 40 -5.27 2.22 -13.77
N GLU A 41 -5.52 0.97 -14.13
CA GLU A 41 -6.14 0.60 -15.40
C GLU A 41 -7.39 -0.24 -15.14
N THR A 42 -8.48 0.07 -15.84
CA THR A 42 -9.63 -0.83 -15.87
C THR A 42 -9.26 -2.05 -16.71
N ALA A 43 -9.35 -3.23 -16.10
CA ALA A 43 -9.04 -4.48 -16.76
C ALA A 43 -10.21 -4.91 -17.66
N ASN A 44 -9.92 -5.63 -18.74
CA ASN A 44 -10.94 -6.06 -19.69
C ASN A 44 -11.84 -7.16 -19.11
N ASN A 45 -11.26 -8.00 -18.25
CA ASN A 45 -11.92 -9.13 -17.62
C ASN A 45 -11.51 -9.21 -16.14
N TYR A 46 -12.32 -9.90 -15.33
CA TYR A 46 -12.01 -10.15 -13.91
C TYR A 46 -10.75 -11.02 -13.68
N LEU A 47 -10.18 -11.59 -14.75
CA LEU A 47 -8.93 -12.36 -14.75
C LEU A 47 -7.75 -11.63 -15.41
N ASP A 48 -7.96 -10.42 -15.93
CA ASP A 48 -6.94 -9.64 -16.65
C ASP A 48 -6.00 -8.90 -15.68
N TRP A 49 -5.35 -9.68 -14.80
CA TRP A 49 -4.38 -9.24 -13.82
C TRP A 49 -3.42 -10.39 -13.46
N GLU A 50 -2.36 -10.09 -12.71
CA GLU A 50 -1.30 -11.05 -12.39
C GLU A 50 -1.04 -11.06 -10.89
N VAL A 51 -1.13 -12.26 -10.30
CA VAL A 51 -0.92 -12.50 -8.87
C VAL A 51 0.52 -12.14 -8.50
N GLY A 52 0.69 -11.38 -7.42
CA GLY A 52 2.01 -10.93 -6.95
C GLY A 52 2.57 -9.70 -7.65
N LYS A 53 1.97 -9.27 -8.77
CA LYS A 53 2.39 -8.08 -9.53
C LYS A 53 1.38 -6.95 -9.47
N HIS A 54 0.10 -7.27 -9.68
CA HIS A 54 -0.97 -6.29 -9.75
C HIS A 54 -1.81 -6.32 -8.48
N GLY A 55 -2.01 -5.15 -7.87
CA GLY A 55 -3.11 -4.92 -6.94
C GLY A 55 -4.42 -4.82 -7.70
N ILE A 56 -5.50 -5.21 -7.06
CA ILE A 56 -6.83 -5.26 -7.68
C ILE A 56 -7.87 -4.54 -6.83
N ILE A 57 -8.78 -3.87 -7.51
CA ILE A 57 -9.98 -3.25 -6.96
C ILE A 57 -11.14 -3.82 -7.74
N ILE A 58 -12.12 -4.38 -7.05
CA ILE A 58 -13.35 -4.83 -7.66
C ILE A 58 -14.48 -3.88 -7.28
N GLU A 59 -15.34 -3.59 -8.24
CA GLU A 59 -16.58 -2.86 -8.04
C GLU A 59 -17.72 -3.59 -8.76
N PHE A 60 -18.80 -3.85 -8.03
CA PHE A 60 -19.99 -4.48 -8.59
C PHE A 60 -21.24 -4.02 -7.86
N VAL A 61 -22.39 -4.27 -8.48
CA VAL A 61 -23.70 -4.02 -7.90
C VAL A 61 -24.36 -5.38 -7.69
N ASP A 62 -24.87 -5.63 -6.49
CA ASP A 62 -25.60 -6.87 -6.21
C ASP A 62 -27.04 -6.82 -6.71
N ASP A 63 -27.75 -7.95 -6.63
CA ASP A 63 -29.15 -8.07 -7.06
C ASP A 63 -30.10 -7.15 -6.26
N TYR A 64 -29.66 -6.68 -5.08
CA TYR A 64 -30.36 -5.70 -4.25
C TYR A 64 -30.00 -4.25 -4.60
N ASN A 65 -29.36 -4.04 -5.76
CA ASN A 65 -28.91 -2.73 -6.24
C ASN A 65 -27.93 -2.02 -5.28
N THR A 66 -27.21 -2.78 -4.44
CA THR A 66 -26.21 -2.26 -3.52
C THR A 66 -24.85 -2.27 -4.21
N ARG A 67 -24.24 -1.09 -4.35
CA ARG A 67 -22.88 -0.97 -4.87
C ARG A 67 -21.88 -1.40 -3.80
N ARG A 68 -21.01 -2.34 -4.16
CA ARG A 68 -19.97 -2.88 -3.30
C ARG A 68 -18.62 -2.71 -3.96
N SER A 69 -17.60 -2.50 -3.14
CA SER A 69 -16.22 -2.45 -3.58
C SER A 69 -15.28 -3.06 -2.55
N ALA A 70 -14.21 -3.67 -3.05
CA ALA A 70 -13.14 -4.21 -2.22
C ALA A 70 -11.82 -4.12 -2.97
N THR A 71 -10.72 -4.10 -2.22
CA THR A 71 -9.37 -4.04 -2.78
C THR A 71 -8.44 -5.05 -2.11
N TYR A 72 -7.56 -5.63 -2.92
CA TYR A 72 -6.37 -6.33 -2.46
C TYR A 72 -5.11 -5.70 -3.02
N LEU A 73 -4.09 -5.66 -2.17
CA LEU A 73 -2.73 -5.31 -2.54
C LEU A 73 -2.08 -6.51 -3.27
N PRO A 74 -1.11 -6.28 -4.17
CA PRO A 74 -0.50 -7.34 -4.99
C PRO A 74 0.08 -8.49 -4.16
N GLU A 75 0.57 -8.20 -2.95
CA GLU A 75 1.16 -9.19 -2.05
C GLU A 75 0.14 -10.15 -1.42
N VAL A 76 -1.14 -9.75 -1.28
CA VAL A 76 -2.12 -10.53 -0.53
C VAL A 76 -2.47 -11.85 -1.24
N PRO A 77 -2.87 -11.86 -2.53
CA PRO A 77 -3.18 -13.12 -3.22
C PRO A 77 -1.96 -14.04 -3.34
N ALA A 78 -0.75 -13.46 -3.47
CA ALA A 78 0.49 -14.22 -3.56
C ALA A 78 0.87 -14.86 -2.22
N HIS A 79 0.70 -14.14 -1.11
CA HIS A 79 0.98 -14.65 0.24
C HIS A 79 0.05 -15.81 0.62
N GLU A 80 -1.24 -15.70 0.28
CA GLU A 80 -2.23 -16.76 0.56
C GLU A 80 -2.15 -17.93 -0.43
N GLY A 81 -1.36 -17.81 -1.51
CA GLY A 81 -1.28 -18.83 -2.56
C GLY A 81 -2.57 -18.97 -3.38
N TRP A 82 -3.41 -17.93 -3.42
CA TRP A 82 -4.68 -17.95 -4.15
C TRP A 82 -4.47 -17.81 -5.65
N THR A 83 -5.26 -18.57 -6.40
CA THR A 83 -5.45 -18.34 -7.84
C THR A 83 -6.23 -17.04 -8.08
N ARG A 84 -6.22 -16.56 -9.33
CA ARG A 84 -6.98 -15.35 -9.71
C ARG A 84 -8.46 -15.45 -9.36
N VAL A 85 -9.06 -16.63 -9.55
CA VAL A 85 -10.49 -16.86 -9.27
C VAL A 85 -10.76 -16.85 -7.76
N GLU A 86 -9.96 -17.57 -6.99
CA GLU A 86 -10.11 -17.64 -5.52
C GLU A 86 -9.93 -16.25 -4.88
N ALA A 87 -8.97 -15.46 -5.36
CA ALA A 87 -8.76 -14.10 -4.90
C ALA A 87 -9.97 -13.20 -5.19
N ILE A 88 -10.61 -13.34 -6.36
CA ILE A 88 -11.82 -12.60 -6.73
C ILE A 88 -13.01 -13.04 -5.87
N ASP A 89 -13.20 -14.34 -5.66
CA ASP A 89 -14.27 -14.85 -4.82
C ASP A 89 -14.12 -14.37 -3.36
N SER A 90 -12.89 -14.40 -2.85
CA SER A 90 -12.53 -13.85 -1.53
C SER A 90 -12.78 -12.35 -1.45
N LEU A 91 -12.45 -11.59 -2.51
CA LEU A 91 -12.76 -10.15 -2.61
C LEU A 91 -14.26 -9.86 -2.57
N ILE A 92 -15.06 -10.64 -3.30
CA ILE A 92 -16.52 -10.49 -3.32
C ILE A 92 -17.08 -10.69 -1.91
N ARG A 93 -16.63 -11.74 -1.20
CA ARG A 93 -16.98 -11.98 0.20
C ARG A 93 -16.54 -10.82 1.09
N LYS A 94 -15.31 -10.31 0.89
CA LYS A 94 -14.76 -9.17 1.63
C LYS A 94 -15.50 -7.86 1.36
N ALA A 95 -16.07 -7.68 0.16
CA ALA A 95 -16.97 -6.58 -0.19
C ALA A 95 -18.34 -6.66 0.52
N GLY A 96 -18.54 -7.71 1.34
CA GLY A 96 -19.72 -7.94 2.15
C GLY A 96 -20.82 -8.72 1.45
N PHE A 97 -20.56 -9.29 0.27
CA PHE A 97 -21.55 -10.08 -0.46
C PHE A 97 -21.63 -11.49 0.13
N SER A 98 -22.78 -11.84 0.70
CA SER A 98 -23.05 -13.14 1.33
C SER A 98 -23.78 -14.12 0.41
N GLY A 99 -24.27 -13.67 -0.75
CA GLY A 99 -25.02 -14.49 -1.70
C GLY A 99 -24.19 -15.55 -2.44
N PRO A 100 -24.84 -16.33 -3.32
CA PRO A 100 -24.15 -17.26 -4.22
C PRO A 100 -23.33 -16.49 -5.25
N ILE A 101 -22.04 -16.83 -5.38
CA ILE A 101 -21.17 -16.22 -6.39
C ILE A 101 -21.42 -16.94 -7.72
N THR A 102 -22.16 -16.29 -8.61
CA THR A 102 -22.46 -16.81 -9.96
C THR A 102 -21.44 -16.33 -10.98
N GLU A 103 -21.27 -17.05 -12.07
CA GLU A 103 -20.40 -16.63 -13.17
C GLU A 103 -20.88 -15.31 -13.81
N SER A 104 -22.20 -15.09 -13.84
CA SER A 104 -22.79 -13.82 -14.27
C SER A 104 -22.31 -12.67 -13.40
N LEU A 105 -22.29 -12.83 -12.07
CA LEU A 105 -21.79 -11.81 -11.16
C LEU A 105 -20.31 -11.49 -11.47
N ARG A 106 -19.47 -12.52 -11.62
CA ARG A 106 -18.04 -12.36 -11.94
C ARG A 106 -17.81 -11.56 -13.23
N LYS A 107 -18.63 -11.79 -14.25
CA LYS A 107 -18.57 -11.05 -15.53
C LYS A 107 -19.03 -9.60 -15.42
N HIS A 108 -19.90 -9.27 -14.46
CA HIS A 108 -20.36 -7.90 -14.22
C HIS A 108 -19.43 -7.09 -13.28
N ILE A 109 -18.41 -7.73 -12.70
CA ILE A 109 -17.42 -7.05 -11.89
C ILE A 109 -16.58 -6.14 -12.76
N LYS A 110 -16.52 -4.86 -12.40
CA LYS A 110 -15.52 -3.93 -12.90
C LYS A 110 -14.25 -4.13 -12.09
N LEU A 111 -13.23 -4.67 -12.73
CA LEU A 111 -11.91 -4.83 -12.13
C LEU A 111 -11.01 -3.68 -12.56
N THR A 112 -10.41 -3.01 -11.58
CA THR A 112 -9.33 -2.04 -11.80
C THR A 112 -8.06 -2.64 -11.22
N ARG A 113 -7.04 -2.80 -12.06
CA ARG A 113 -5.71 -3.21 -11.63
C ARG A 113 -4.82 -2.00 -11.41
N TYR A 114 -3.87 -2.11 -10.50
CA TYR A 114 -2.84 -1.10 -10.26
C TYR A 114 -1.53 -1.78 -9.89
N GLN A 115 -0.43 -1.07 -10.03
CA GLN A 115 0.88 -1.54 -9.58
C GLN A 115 1.30 -0.75 -8.34
N SER A 116 1.97 -1.41 -7.40
CA SER A 116 2.62 -0.74 -6.28
C SER A 116 4.12 -0.77 -6.48
N THR A 117 4.74 0.40 -6.58
CA THR A 117 6.20 0.52 -6.52
C THR A 117 6.59 0.95 -5.13
N LEU A 118 7.45 0.16 -4.49
CA LEU A 118 8.01 0.47 -3.18
C LEU A 118 9.34 1.19 -3.41
N PHE A 119 9.40 2.44 -3.00
CA PHE A 119 10.64 3.21 -2.92
C PHE A 119 11.09 3.27 -1.48
N THR A 120 12.20 2.62 -1.20
CA THR A 120 12.86 2.62 0.10
C THR A 120 14.04 3.57 0.04
N MET A 121 14.10 4.51 0.98
CA MET A 121 15.26 5.38 1.15
C MET A 121 15.73 5.29 2.59
N HIS A 122 17.03 5.00 2.77
CA HIS A 122 17.65 5.04 4.08
C HIS A 122 17.91 6.49 4.51
N TYR A 123 17.88 6.73 5.82
CA TYR A 123 18.19 8.04 6.37
C TYR A 123 19.59 8.54 5.96
N SER A 124 20.57 7.64 5.81
CA SER A 124 21.92 7.96 5.33
C SER A 124 21.93 8.60 3.95
N ASP A 125 21.09 8.11 3.04
CA ASP A 125 21.00 8.60 1.66
C ASP A 125 20.34 9.98 1.65
N TYR A 126 19.31 10.16 2.47
CA TYR A 126 18.66 11.47 2.66
C TYR A 126 19.63 12.50 3.25
N ALA A 127 20.36 12.14 4.31
CA ALA A 127 21.35 13.02 4.95
C ALA A 127 22.45 13.43 3.97
N SER A 128 22.90 12.50 3.11
CA SER A 128 23.89 12.76 2.07
C SER A 128 23.35 13.66 0.97
N HIS A 129 22.10 13.45 0.55
CA HIS A 129 21.44 14.28 -0.46
C HIS A 129 21.21 15.71 0.04
N VAL A 130 20.77 15.89 1.29
CA VAL A 130 20.62 17.21 1.93
C VAL A 130 21.97 17.91 2.09
N LYS A 131 23.01 17.17 2.49
CA LYS A 131 24.37 17.72 2.59
C LYS A 131 24.89 18.21 1.24
N ALA A 132 24.56 17.50 0.15
CA ALA A 132 24.94 17.85 -1.22
C ALA A 132 24.14 19.03 -1.81
N THR A 133 22.84 19.13 -1.52
CA THR A 133 21.97 20.20 -2.08
C THR A 133 21.92 21.47 -1.23
N ARG A 134 22.16 21.39 0.09
CA ARG A 134 22.06 22.53 1.02
C ARG A 134 23.37 22.90 1.71
N GLY A 135 24.47 22.20 1.44
CA GLY A 135 25.78 22.47 2.03
C GLY A 135 25.92 22.14 3.53
N ALA A 136 24.82 21.80 4.22
CA ALA A 136 24.80 21.42 5.62
C ALA A 136 23.89 20.19 5.83
N ALA A 137 24.41 19.20 6.56
CA ALA A 137 23.65 18.02 6.97
C ALA A 137 22.49 18.46 7.89
N PRO A 138 21.34 17.76 7.87
CA PRO A 138 20.24 18.08 8.77
C PRO A 138 20.70 17.88 10.22
N THR A 139 20.73 18.95 11.00
CA THR A 139 21.10 18.92 12.41
C THR A 139 20.02 18.14 13.18
N ILE A 140 20.35 16.93 13.63
CA ILE A 140 19.49 16.20 14.57
C ILE A 140 19.56 16.93 15.90
N ALA A 141 18.50 17.68 16.24
CA ALA A 141 18.37 18.29 17.55
C ALA A 141 18.24 17.18 18.62
N GLY A 142 19.35 16.83 19.26
CA GLY A 142 19.37 15.86 20.36
C GLY A 142 20.66 15.05 20.53
N ALA A 143 21.53 14.98 19.53
CA ALA A 143 22.83 14.30 19.68
C ALA A 143 23.88 15.29 20.21
N LYS A 144 23.95 15.47 21.53
CA LYS A 144 25.22 15.92 22.14
C LYS A 144 26.24 14.83 21.85
N LEU A 145 27.22 15.09 20.98
CA LEU A 145 28.46 14.33 20.97
C LEU A 145 29.09 14.50 22.35
N GLY A 146 29.08 13.43 23.14
CA GLY A 146 29.88 13.34 24.35
C GLY A 146 31.34 13.26 23.91
N ASN A 147 32.13 14.25 24.31
CA ASN A 147 33.59 14.16 24.29
C ASN A 147 34.01 13.08 25.29
N HIS A 148 34.78 12.09 24.84
CA HIS A 148 35.93 11.54 25.57
C HIS A 148 36.90 10.91 24.58
#